data_AF-A0A2A5YS01-F1
#
_entry.id   AF-A0A2A5YS01-F1
#
_cell.length_a   1.000
_cell.length_b   1.000
_cell.length_c   1.000
_cell.angle_alpha   90.00
_cell.angle_beta   90.00
_cell.angle_gamma   90.00
#
_symmetry.space_group_name_H-M   'P 1'
#
loop_
_entity.id
_entity.type
_entity.pdbx_description
1 polymer ?
#
loop_
_entity_poly.entity_id
_entity_poly.type
_entity_poly.pdbx_seq_one_letter_code
_entity_poly.pdbx_strand_id
1 'polypeptide(L)'
;MPDAEFLSDDFFSSKSDKDLSAMMHLIIGEQQKRALEGSEPDALIEQGFKDGFKPNGLPHDPWIVDGILICPGAVNDRSATSHDCGFVAFDEHWCWEHPDIVLDDVRYIDGPKRRQRSVSLIPVFEGLEFDLVVSRASAGQHKMRSATAFRVVDSCLEVVRNRTPKKTSGLRH
;
A
#
# COMPACT_ATOMS: atom_id res chain seq x y z
N MET A 1 -31.17 10.47 2.34
CA MET A 1 -30.29 10.82 3.47
C MET A 1 -30.50 9.76 4.53
N PRO A 2 -29.46 9.28 5.22
CA PRO A 2 -29.67 8.44 6.41
C PRO A 2 -30.59 9.19 7.37
N ASP A 3 -31.47 8.47 8.08
CA ASP A 3 -32.35 9.09 9.08
C ASP A 3 -31.48 9.88 10.06
N ALA A 4 -31.74 11.19 10.17
CA ALA A 4 -30.90 12.13 10.90
C ALA A 4 -30.72 11.76 12.39
N GLU A 5 -31.59 10.89 12.90
CA GLU A 5 -31.53 10.34 14.26
C GLU A 5 -30.42 9.27 14.41
N PHE A 6 -30.14 8.48 13.37
CA PHE A 6 -29.21 7.34 13.39
C PHE A 6 -27.72 7.76 13.30
N LEU A 7 -27.43 8.96 12.79
CA LEU A 7 -26.06 9.52 12.73
C LEU A 7 -25.97 10.83 13.53
N SER A 8 -26.64 10.86 14.68
CA SER A 8 -26.62 12.00 15.60
C SER A 8 -25.58 11.82 16.71
N ASP A 9 -25.08 12.92 17.27
CA ASP A 9 -24.19 12.89 18.44
C ASP A 9 -24.84 12.18 19.63
N ASP A 10 -26.16 12.32 19.79
CA ASP A 10 -26.95 11.64 20.82
C ASP A 10 -26.96 10.12 20.62
N PHE A 11 -27.07 9.65 19.37
CA PHE A 11 -26.96 8.22 19.08
C PHE A 11 -25.59 7.68 19.48
N PHE A 12 -24.50 8.33 19.05
CA PHE A 12 -23.14 7.85 19.34
C PHE A 12 -22.79 7.96 20.83
N SER A 13 -23.16 9.04 21.51
CA SER A 13 -22.93 9.20 22.95
C SER A 13 -23.71 8.20 23.80
N SER A 14 -24.82 7.65 23.28
CA SER A 14 -25.58 6.59 23.95
C SER A 14 -24.94 5.19 23.85
N LYS A 15 -23.89 5.00 23.03
CA LYS A 15 -23.23 3.70 22.82
C LYS A 15 -22.06 3.49 23.76
N SER A 16 -21.82 2.23 24.09
CA SER A 16 -20.56 1.85 24.75
C SER A 16 -19.42 1.81 23.73
N ASP A 17 -18.18 1.96 24.18
CA ASP A 17 -17.00 1.81 23.32
C ASP A 17 -16.98 0.45 22.60
N LYS A 18 -17.47 -0.60 23.26
CA LYS A 18 -17.58 -1.93 22.66
C LYS A 18 -18.54 -1.95 21.47
N ASP A 19 -19.69 -1.27 21.60
CA ASP A 19 -20.66 -1.17 20.51
C ASP A 19 -20.10 -0.31 19.37
N LEU A 20 -19.41 0.79 19.69
CA LEU A 20 -18.75 1.63 18.69
C LEU A 20 -17.68 0.87 17.90
N SER A 21 -16.85 0.08 18.58
CA SER A 21 -15.88 -0.80 17.91
C SER A 21 -16.56 -1.86 17.04
N ALA A 22 -17.62 -2.50 17.54
CA ALA A 22 -18.38 -3.48 16.75
C ALA A 22 -19.00 -2.85 15.50
N MET A 23 -19.55 -1.64 15.62
CA MET A 23 -20.05 -0.86 14.49
C MET A 23 -18.94 -0.54 13.49
N MET A 24 -17.76 -0.11 13.94
CA MET A 24 -16.62 0.15 13.09
C MET A 24 -16.21 -1.10 12.28
N HIS A 25 -16.14 -2.27 12.93
CA HIS A 25 -15.83 -3.52 12.24
C HIS A 25 -16.88 -3.89 11.18
N LEU A 26 -18.17 -3.68 11.47
CA LEU A 26 -19.24 -3.92 10.49
C LEU A 26 -19.16 -2.96 9.30
N ILE A 27 -18.85 -1.68 9.56
CA ILE A 27 -18.67 -0.67 8.51
C ILE A 27 -17.50 -1.04 7.60
N ILE A 28 -16.34 -1.37 8.19
CA ILE A 28 -15.15 -1.80 7.44
C ILE A 28 -15.47 -3.04 6.60
N GLY A 29 -16.09 -4.07 7.21
CA GLY A 29 -16.42 -5.30 6.49
C GLY A 29 -17.37 -5.07 5.31
N GLU A 30 -18.36 -4.18 5.45
CA GLU A 30 -19.27 -3.83 4.36
C GLU A 30 -18.58 -2.98 3.27
N GLN A 31 -17.67 -2.06 3.64
CA GLN A 31 -16.88 -1.30 2.67
C GLN A 31 -15.97 -2.21 1.84
N GLN A 32 -15.26 -3.12 2.51
CA GLN A 32 -14.41 -4.12 1.85
C GLN A 32 -15.24 -5.00 0.92
N LYS A 33 -16.38 -5.52 1.39
CA LYS A 33 -17.30 -6.31 0.57
C LYS A 33 -17.73 -5.55 -0.70
N ARG A 34 -18.14 -4.28 -0.57
CA ARG A 34 -18.55 -3.47 -1.72
C ARG A 34 -17.42 -3.20 -2.70
N ALA A 35 -16.20 -2.98 -2.20
CA ALA A 35 -15.03 -2.83 -3.06
C ALA A 35 -14.77 -4.11 -3.87
N LEU A 36 -14.94 -5.29 -3.26
CA LEU A 36 -14.82 -6.57 -3.98
C LEU A 36 -15.94 -6.80 -4.99
N GLU A 37 -17.19 -6.50 -4.63
CA GLU A 37 -18.35 -6.69 -5.51
C GLU A 37 -18.36 -5.69 -6.68
N GLY A 38 -17.76 -4.52 -6.51
CA GLY A 38 -17.72 -3.44 -7.50
C GLY A 38 -16.45 -3.37 -8.35
N SER A 39 -15.44 -4.20 -8.07
CA SER A 39 -14.14 -4.18 -8.78
C SER A 39 -13.97 -5.38 -9.70
N GLU A 40 -13.08 -5.21 -10.68
CA GLU A 40 -12.61 -6.27 -11.58
C GLU A 40 -11.11 -6.50 -11.30
N PRO A 41 -10.73 -7.38 -10.37
CA PRO A 41 -9.35 -7.50 -9.88
C PRO A 41 -8.32 -7.73 -10.98
N ASP A 42 -8.62 -8.56 -11.98
CA ASP A 42 -7.71 -8.82 -13.10
C ASP A 42 -7.44 -7.55 -13.93
N ALA A 43 -8.47 -6.72 -14.15
CA ALA A 43 -8.33 -5.46 -14.86
C ALA A 43 -7.49 -4.45 -14.06
N LEU A 44 -7.65 -4.42 -12.73
CA LEU A 44 -6.84 -3.59 -11.85
C LEU A 44 -5.37 -4.05 -11.80
N ILE A 45 -5.10 -5.36 -11.83
CA ILE A 45 -3.74 -5.89 -11.96
C ILE A 45 -3.09 -5.41 -13.26
N GLU A 46 -3.78 -5.56 -14.40
CA GLU A 46 -3.23 -5.11 -15.69
C GLU A 46 -2.99 -3.60 -15.72
N GLN A 47 -3.90 -2.81 -15.15
CA GLN A 47 -3.70 -1.38 -14.98
C GLN A 47 -2.47 -1.09 -14.10
N GLY A 48 -2.33 -1.80 -12.98
CA GLY A 48 -1.17 -1.69 -12.09
C GLY A 48 0.15 -1.94 -12.80
N PHE A 49 0.21 -2.96 -13.67
CA PHE A 49 1.41 -3.24 -14.45
C PHE A 49 1.71 -2.18 -15.52
N LYS A 50 0.66 -1.58 -16.09
CA LYS A 50 0.78 -0.54 -17.11
C LYS A 50 1.26 0.79 -16.53
N ASP A 51 0.67 1.23 -15.42
CA ASP A 51 0.83 2.60 -14.92
C ASP A 51 1.68 2.68 -13.64
N GLY A 52 1.92 1.56 -12.95
CA GLY A 52 2.52 1.53 -11.62
C GLY A 52 4.04 1.67 -11.54
N PHE A 53 4.75 1.83 -12.66
CA PHE A 53 6.22 1.79 -12.69
C PHE A 53 6.87 3.00 -13.34
N LYS A 54 7.82 3.59 -12.61
CA LYS A 54 8.64 4.72 -13.07
C LYS A 54 9.56 4.28 -14.22
N PRO A 55 10.09 5.22 -15.04
CA PRO A 55 11.05 4.90 -16.10
C PRO A 55 12.32 4.17 -15.61
N ASN A 56 12.71 4.35 -14.35
CA ASN A 56 13.84 3.64 -13.74
C ASN A 56 13.50 2.21 -13.25
N GLY A 57 12.25 1.77 -13.44
CA GLY A 57 11.75 0.45 -13.07
C GLY A 57 11.29 0.30 -11.62
N LEU A 58 11.41 1.33 -10.77
CA LEU A 58 10.87 1.32 -9.40
C LEU A 58 9.39 1.69 -9.39
N PRO A 59 8.64 1.32 -8.34
CA PRO A 59 7.21 1.62 -8.29
C PRO A 59 6.92 3.12 -8.18
N HIS A 60 5.81 3.55 -8.77
CA HIS A 60 5.11 4.79 -8.42
C HIS A 60 4.47 4.67 -7.03
N ASP A 61 3.93 5.79 -6.54
CA ASP A 61 3.14 5.79 -5.32
C ASP A 61 1.86 4.96 -5.57
N PRO A 62 1.37 4.20 -4.58
CA PRO A 62 0.14 3.44 -4.73
C PRO A 62 -1.06 4.38 -4.88
N TRP A 63 -2.19 3.87 -5.38
CA TRP A 63 -3.42 4.65 -5.57
C TRP A 63 -4.65 3.79 -5.38
N ILE A 64 -5.80 4.44 -5.20
CA ILE A 64 -7.09 3.77 -4.96
C ILE A 64 -7.93 3.82 -6.23
N VAL A 65 -8.55 2.69 -6.58
CA VAL A 65 -9.60 2.58 -7.60
C VAL A 65 -10.75 1.79 -6.98
N ASP A 66 -11.95 2.37 -6.93
CA ASP A 66 -13.19 1.71 -6.46
C ASP A 66 -13.06 0.99 -5.11
N GLY A 67 -12.34 1.61 -4.15
CA GLY A 67 -12.12 1.03 -2.82
C GLY A 67 -11.04 -0.05 -2.76
N ILE A 68 -10.27 -0.26 -3.83
CA ILE A 68 -9.12 -1.15 -3.88
C ILE A 68 -7.83 -0.31 -4.01
N LEU A 69 -6.89 -0.49 -3.10
CA LEU A 69 -5.54 0.02 -3.20
C LEU A 69 -4.72 -0.85 -4.16
N ILE A 70 -4.15 -0.20 -5.17
CA ILE A 70 -3.19 -0.81 -6.08
C ILE A 70 -1.79 -0.53 -5.56
N CYS A 71 -1.04 -1.59 -5.25
CA CYS A 71 0.30 -1.55 -4.66
C CYS A 71 1.37 -2.07 -5.63
N PRO A 72 2.01 -1.21 -6.44
CA PRO A 72 3.12 -1.65 -7.28
C PRO A 72 4.37 -1.95 -6.44
N GLY A 73 5.05 -3.05 -6.78
CA GLY A 73 6.30 -3.47 -6.16
C GLY A 73 7.35 -3.86 -7.20
N ALA A 74 8.63 -3.67 -6.90
CA ALA A 74 9.69 -4.02 -7.85
C ALA A 74 11.01 -4.45 -7.20
N VAL A 75 11.74 -5.30 -7.94
CA VAL A 75 13.16 -5.60 -7.72
C VAL A 75 13.91 -5.41 -9.04
N ASN A 76 14.96 -4.58 -9.03
CA ASN A 76 15.80 -4.32 -10.19
C ASN A 76 17.27 -4.60 -9.88
N ASP A 77 17.79 -5.70 -10.42
CA ASP A 77 19.20 -6.08 -10.21
C ASP A 77 20.14 -5.04 -10.81
N ARG A 78 21.15 -4.68 -10.01
CA ARG A 78 22.29 -3.86 -10.43
C ARG A 78 23.51 -4.70 -10.71
N SER A 79 23.70 -5.77 -9.93
CA SER A 79 24.76 -6.78 -10.04
C SER A 79 24.25 -8.10 -9.45
N ALA A 80 25.08 -9.16 -9.50
CA ALA A 80 24.77 -10.44 -8.85
C ALA A 80 24.52 -10.37 -7.34
N THR A 81 24.91 -9.27 -6.67
CA THR A 81 24.84 -9.12 -5.21
C THR A 81 24.14 -7.83 -4.77
N SER A 82 23.52 -7.10 -5.69
CA SER A 82 22.83 -5.85 -5.36
C SER A 82 21.65 -5.54 -6.28
N HIS A 83 20.59 -4.99 -5.70
CA HIS A 83 19.39 -4.53 -6.41
C HIS A 83 18.81 -3.27 -5.76
N ASP A 84 18.07 -2.50 -6.54
CA ASP A 84 17.15 -1.47 -6.03
C ASP A 84 15.75 -2.09 -5.97
N CYS A 85 15.03 -1.89 -4.87
CA CYS A 85 13.68 -2.42 -4.69
C CYS A 85 12.74 -1.41 -4.05
N GLY A 86 11.44 -1.60 -4.24
CA GLY A 86 10.42 -0.81 -3.57
C GLY A 86 9.12 -1.58 -3.43
N PHE A 87 8.48 -1.49 -2.26
CA PHE A 87 7.29 -2.24 -1.90
C PHE A 87 6.44 -1.50 -0.87
N VAL A 88 5.13 -1.77 -0.87
CA VAL A 88 4.20 -1.28 0.15
C VAL A 88 4.25 -2.19 1.38
N ALA A 89 4.28 -1.59 2.56
CA ALA A 89 4.23 -2.27 3.85
C ALA A 89 3.12 -1.67 4.73
N PHE A 90 2.43 -2.55 5.46
CA PHE A 90 1.39 -2.24 6.44
C PHE A 90 1.87 -2.76 7.79
N ASP A 91 2.07 -1.90 8.79
CA ASP A 91 2.55 -2.29 10.12
C ASP A 91 3.66 -3.37 10.10
N GLU A 92 3.30 -4.64 10.32
CA GLU A 92 4.21 -5.81 10.38
C GLU A 92 4.23 -6.68 9.11
N HIS A 93 3.44 -6.33 8.09
CA HIS A 93 3.23 -7.10 6.87
C HIS A 93 3.69 -6.35 5.62
N TRP A 94 4.26 -7.06 4.67
CA TRP A 94 4.33 -6.56 3.30
C TRP A 94 2.96 -6.68 2.61
N CYS A 95 2.74 -5.93 1.54
CA CYS A 95 1.45 -5.97 0.84
C CYS A 95 1.04 -7.38 0.36
N TRP A 96 2.00 -8.25 -0.01
CA TRP A 96 1.74 -9.64 -0.40
C TRP A 96 1.44 -10.59 0.79
N GLU A 97 1.64 -10.12 2.02
CA GLU A 97 1.38 -10.84 3.28
C GLU A 97 0.14 -10.29 4.00
N HIS A 98 -0.50 -9.25 3.46
CA HIS A 98 -1.63 -8.60 4.10
C HIS A 98 -2.82 -9.58 4.18
N PRO A 99 -3.51 -9.71 5.34
CA PRO A 99 -4.58 -10.69 5.52
C PRO A 99 -5.76 -10.51 4.55
N ASP A 100 -6.02 -9.26 4.15
CA ASP A 100 -7.11 -8.90 3.24
C ASP A 100 -6.66 -8.79 1.78
N ILE A 101 -5.51 -9.36 1.41
CA ILE A 101 -5.06 -9.31 0.02
C ILE A 101 -6.05 -10.01 -0.92
N VAL A 102 -6.40 -9.33 -2.00
CA VAL A 102 -7.36 -9.83 -2.99
C VAL A 102 -6.64 -10.61 -4.07
N LEU A 103 -5.57 -10.02 -4.57
CA LEU A 103 -4.78 -10.57 -5.65
C LEU A 103 -3.35 -10.02 -5.57
N ASP A 104 -2.38 -10.87 -5.84
CA ASP A 104 -0.99 -10.53 -6.04
C ASP A 104 -0.52 -11.21 -7.31
N ASP A 105 0.04 -10.44 -8.24
CA ASP A 105 0.69 -10.99 -9.42
C ASP A 105 2.13 -10.49 -9.51
N VAL A 106 3.03 -11.40 -9.89
CA VAL A 106 4.46 -11.17 -9.99
C VAL A 106 4.93 -11.54 -11.40
N ARG A 107 5.46 -10.55 -12.11
CA ARG A 107 5.99 -10.70 -13.47
C ARG A 107 7.48 -10.48 -13.50
N TYR A 108 8.17 -11.35 -14.21
CA TYR A 108 9.60 -11.20 -14.51
C TYR A 108 9.76 -10.57 -15.89
N ILE A 109 10.70 -9.63 -15.99
CA ILE A 109 11.03 -8.96 -17.26
C ILE A 109 12.37 -9.49 -17.74
N ASP A 110 12.37 -9.99 -18.97
CA ASP A 110 13.56 -10.49 -19.64
C ASP A 110 14.58 -9.38 -19.87
N GLY A 111 15.85 -9.73 -19.72
CA GLY A 111 16.96 -8.81 -19.96
C GLY A 111 18.27 -9.32 -19.36
N PRO A 112 19.37 -8.57 -19.57
CA PRO A 112 20.69 -8.95 -19.07
C PRO A 112 20.80 -8.89 -17.53
N LYS A 113 19.84 -8.26 -16.86
CA LYS A 113 19.73 -8.22 -15.39
C LYS A 113 18.30 -8.57 -15.01
N ARG A 114 18.12 -9.36 -13.95
CA ARG A 114 16.80 -9.75 -13.47
C ARG A 114 16.02 -8.50 -13.06
N ARG A 115 14.79 -8.43 -13.52
CA ARG A 115 13.81 -7.45 -13.07
C ARG A 115 12.52 -8.16 -12.74
N GLN A 116 11.96 -7.82 -11.59
CA GLN A 116 10.69 -8.31 -11.11
C GLN A 116 9.79 -7.11 -10.87
N ARG A 117 8.54 -7.23 -11.30
CA ARG A 117 7.46 -6.32 -10.95
C ARG A 117 6.37 -7.12 -10.27
N SER A 118 5.72 -6.53 -9.29
CA SER A 118 4.53 -7.08 -8.65
C SER A 118 3.46 -6.01 -8.56
N VAL A 119 2.21 -6.45 -8.53
CA VAL A 119 1.06 -5.60 -8.20
C VAL A 119 0.22 -6.38 -7.20
N SER A 120 0.02 -5.81 -6.02
CA SER A 120 -0.88 -6.35 -5.00
C SER A 120 -2.12 -5.47 -4.88
N LEU A 121 -3.29 -6.09 -4.70
CA LEU A 121 -4.58 -5.42 -4.54
C LEU A 121 -5.10 -5.64 -3.12
N ILE A 122 -5.41 -4.55 -2.42
CA ILE A 122 -5.87 -4.59 -1.02
C ILE A 122 -7.10 -3.69 -0.86
N PRO A 123 -8.22 -4.15 -0.29
CA PRO A 123 -9.37 -3.30 -0.03
C PRO A 123 -9.02 -2.23 1.00
N VAL A 124 -9.43 -0.99 0.75
CA VAL A 124 -9.19 0.12 1.68
C VAL A 124 -10.39 0.35 2.58
N PHE A 125 -10.10 0.91 3.74
CA PHE A 125 -11.08 1.49 4.64
C PHE A 125 -10.52 2.81 5.19
N GLU A 126 -11.41 3.64 5.69
CA GLU A 126 -11.06 4.95 6.24
C GLU A 126 -10.05 4.83 7.38
N GLY A 127 -8.97 5.60 7.33
CA GLY A 127 -7.91 5.58 8.33
C GLY A 127 -6.86 4.48 8.14
N LEU A 128 -6.96 3.62 7.12
CA LEU A 128 -5.91 2.66 6.79
C LEU A 128 -4.58 3.38 6.53
N GLU A 129 -3.51 2.91 7.18
CA GLU A 129 -2.15 3.48 7.07
C GLU A 129 -1.19 2.47 6.46
N PHE A 130 -0.24 2.97 5.65
CA PHE A 130 0.81 2.14 5.06
C PHE A 130 2.00 3.00 4.61
N ASP A 131 3.11 2.33 4.30
CA ASP A 131 4.33 2.94 3.79
C ASP A 131 4.71 2.37 2.41
N LEU A 132 5.03 3.24 1.45
CA LEU A 132 5.85 2.84 0.30
C LEU A 132 7.33 2.93 0.69
N VAL A 133 7.99 1.79 0.84
CA VAL A 133 9.40 1.70 1.22
C VAL A 133 10.26 1.40 0.00
N VAL A 134 11.19 2.31 -0.32
CA VAL A 134 12.20 2.10 -1.36
C VAL A 134 13.55 1.83 -0.70
N SER A 135 14.22 0.77 -1.12
CA SER A 135 15.47 0.27 -0.53
C SER A 135 16.52 -0.06 -1.58
N ARG A 136 17.77 -0.16 -1.12
CA ARG A 136 18.86 -0.77 -1.88
C ARG A 136 19.38 -1.98 -1.12
N ALA A 137 19.32 -3.15 -1.74
CA ALA A 137 19.98 -4.34 -1.24
C ALA A 137 21.43 -4.40 -1.71
N SER A 138 22.33 -4.78 -0.81
CA SER A 138 23.71 -5.11 -1.13
C SER A 138 24.23 -6.17 -0.17
N ALA A 139 24.82 -7.24 -0.69
CA ALA A 139 25.33 -8.35 0.11
C ALA A 139 24.30 -8.92 1.11
N GLY A 140 23.04 -9.08 0.66
CA GLY A 140 21.94 -9.63 1.46
C GLY A 140 21.31 -8.65 2.46
N GLN A 141 21.77 -7.40 2.53
CA GLN A 141 21.25 -6.40 3.47
C GLN A 141 20.48 -5.30 2.73
N HIS A 142 19.23 -5.07 3.13
CA HIS A 142 18.37 -4.00 2.59
C HIS A 142 18.53 -2.72 3.38
N LYS A 143 19.02 -1.67 2.72
CA LYS A 143 19.14 -0.33 3.29
C LYS A 143 18.05 0.57 2.71
N MET A 144 17.12 1.01 3.55
CA MET A 144 16.09 1.97 3.16
C MET A 144 16.72 3.23 2.55
N ARG A 145 16.13 3.70 1.45
CA ARG A 145 16.47 4.93 0.73
C ARG A 145 15.42 5.99 0.95
N SER A 146 14.16 5.60 0.96
CA SER A 146 13.03 6.46 1.32
C SER A 146 11.87 5.61 1.83
N ALA A 147 11.02 6.22 2.64
CA ALA A 147 9.69 5.70 2.96
C ALA A 147 8.69 6.84 2.91
N THR A 148 7.59 6.66 2.17
CA THR A 148 6.48 7.61 2.10
C THR A 148 5.30 6.98 2.82
N ALA A 149 4.85 7.62 3.89
CA ALA A 149 3.71 7.19 4.70
C ALA A 149 2.43 7.80 4.14
N PHE A 150 1.40 6.98 4.02
CA PHE A 150 0.08 7.34 3.51
C PHE A 150 -0.99 7.00 4.54
N ARG A 151 -2.12 7.72 4.46
CA ARG A 151 -3.35 7.40 5.14
C ARG A 151 -4.53 7.54 4.17
N VAL A 152 -5.51 6.66 4.29
CA VAL A 152 -6.78 6.79 3.58
C VAL A 152 -7.66 7.80 4.31
N VAL A 153 -8.00 8.90 3.64
CA VAL A 153 -8.91 9.94 4.13
C VAL A 153 -9.92 10.27 3.05
N ASP A 154 -11.22 10.22 3.38
CA ASP A 154 -12.33 10.42 2.44
C ASP A 154 -12.17 9.57 1.14
N SER A 155 -11.77 8.30 1.31
CA SER A 155 -11.46 7.38 0.20
C SER A 155 -10.31 7.82 -0.74
N CYS A 156 -9.56 8.85 -0.37
CA CYS A 156 -8.37 9.33 -1.08
C CYS A 156 -7.09 9.00 -0.29
N LEU A 157 -5.94 9.06 -0.94
CA LEU A 157 -4.65 8.94 -0.27
C LEU A 157 -4.10 10.31 0.13
N GLU A 158 -3.86 10.49 1.42
CA GLU A 158 -3.11 11.61 1.96
C GLU A 158 -1.67 11.18 2.29
N VAL A 159 -0.67 11.97 1.88
CA VAL A 159 0.71 11.77 2.28
C VAL A 159 0.91 12.32 3.69
N VAL A 160 1.08 11.43 4.66
CA VAL A 160 1.29 11.78 6.07
C VAL A 160 2.72 12.25 6.30
N ARG A 161 3.71 11.55 5.73
CA ARG A 161 5.13 11.86 5.98
C ARG A 161 6.05 11.27 4.93
N ASN A 162 7.11 12.01 4.60
CA ASN A 162 8.26 11.50 3.85
C ASN A 162 9.47 11.30 4.76
N ARG A 163 10.09 10.12 4.69
CA ARG A 163 11.32 9.77 5.41
C ARG A 163 12.43 9.47 4.42
N THR A 164 13.61 10.04 4.65
CA THR A 164 14.86 9.63 4.01
C THR A 164 15.93 9.47 5.08
N PRO A 165 16.84 8.49 4.96
CA PRO A 165 17.97 8.38 5.89
C PRO A 165 18.79 9.66 5.86
N LYS A 166 19.12 10.20 7.04
CA LYS A 166 20.05 11.33 7.13
C LYS A 166 21.37 10.90 6.46
N LYS A 167 21.90 11.74 5.56
CA LYS A 167 23.27 11.58 5.09
C LYS A 167 24.17 11.66 6.32
N THR A 168 24.81 10.57 6.70
CA THR A 168 26.00 10.65 7.54
C THR A 168 27.05 11.39 6.71
N SER A 169 27.22 12.68 6.97
CA SER A 169 28.39 13.41 6.49
C SER A 169 29.60 12.63 6.98
N GLY A 170 30.40 12.10 6.06
CA GLY A 170 31.62 11.41 6.42
C GLY A 170 32.53 12.37 7.19
N LEU A 171 32.55 12.25 8.51
CA LEU A 171 33.71 12.66 9.29
C LEU A 171 34.81 11.69 8.89
N ARG A 172 35.67 12.17 7.98
CA ARG A 172 36.99 11.61 7.77
C ARG A 172 37.74 11.79 9.09
N HIS A 173 38.09 10.69 9.75
CA HIS A 173 39.22 10.66 10.66
C HIS A 173 40.43 10.18 9.87
#